data_AF-A0A5N7RVJ8-F1
#
_entry.id   AF-A0A5N7RVJ8-F1
#
_cell.length_a   1.000
_cell.length_b   1.000
_cell.length_c   1.000
_cell.angle_alpha   90.00
_cell.angle_beta   90.00
_cell.angle_gamma   90.00
#
_symmetry.space_group_name_H-M   'P 1'
#
loop_
_entity.id
_entity.type
_entity.pdbx_description
1 polymer ?
#
loop_
_entity_poly.entity_id
_entity_poly.type
_entity_poly.pdbx_seq_one_letter_code
_entity_poly.pdbx_strand_id
1 'polypeptide(L)'
;MAIYDLYGFMPDDIDGAKDVLESALGMQLDARDSYYQGGGYFQWGKTSDEHFLLKRNVDPIDGEPAEPSFPKYKVLFYANDTSRSESLQKMIDEAAKGFVLLRHEDLK
;
A
#
# COMPACT_ATOMS: atom_id res chain seq x y z
N MET A 1 16.13 7.96 9.50
CA MET A 1 15.13 7.03 10.04
C MET A 1 14.30 6.55 8.88
N ALA A 2 14.10 5.25 8.81
CA ALA A 2 13.23 4.66 7.82
C ALA A 2 11.80 4.68 8.41
N ILE A 3 10.81 5.03 7.60
CA ILE A 3 9.42 5.17 8.05
C ILE A 3 8.58 4.11 7.37
N TYR A 4 7.58 3.64 8.10
CA TYR A 4 6.51 2.80 7.59
C TYR A 4 5.20 3.59 7.61
N ASP A 5 4.59 3.78 6.43
CA ASP A 5 3.23 4.29 6.32
C ASP A 5 2.31 3.20 5.75
N LEU A 6 1.12 3.08 6.33
CA LEU A 6 0.04 2.23 5.82
C LEU A 6 -1.12 3.12 5.37
N TYR A 7 -1.57 2.90 4.14
CA TYR A 7 -2.72 3.59 3.57
C TYR A 7 -3.82 2.58 3.21
N GLY A 8 -5.07 3.00 3.40
CA GLY A 8 -6.25 2.21 3.07
C GLY A 8 -7.04 2.81 1.93
N PHE A 9 -7.56 1.94 1.07
CA PHE A 9 -8.49 2.26 -0.01
C PHE A 9 -9.76 1.41 0.15
N MET A 10 -10.92 2.08 0.21
CA MET A 10 -12.20 1.42 0.54
C MET A 10 -12.76 0.53 -0.57
N PRO A 11 -12.76 0.92 -1.86
CA PRO A 11 -13.25 0.05 -2.93
C PRO A 11 -12.40 -1.23 -3.08
N ASP A 12 -13.06 -2.35 -3.40
CA ASP A 12 -12.38 -3.60 -3.77
C ASP A 12 -11.98 -3.58 -5.25
N ASP A 13 -11.10 -2.64 -5.59
CA ASP A 13 -10.60 -2.41 -6.93
C ASP A 13 -9.09 -2.14 -6.86
N ILE A 14 -8.30 -3.21 -6.86
CA ILE A 14 -6.84 -3.13 -6.73
C ILE A 14 -6.18 -2.53 -7.98
N ASP A 15 -6.77 -2.75 -9.16
CA ASP A 15 -6.27 -2.20 -10.42
C ASP A 15 -6.53 -0.69 -10.48
N GLY A 16 -7.73 -0.24 -10.11
CA GLY A 16 -8.03 1.19 -9.98
C GLY A 16 -7.19 1.87 -8.88
N ALA A 17 -6.98 1.18 -7.76
CA ALA A 17 -6.10 1.65 -6.69
C ALA A 17 -4.65 1.82 -7.17
N LYS A 18 -4.16 0.89 -7.99
CA LYS A 18 -2.84 0.98 -8.64
C LYS A 18 -2.76 2.20 -9.55
N ASP A 19 -3.71 2.36 -10.47
CA ASP A 19 -3.69 3.44 -11.45
C ASP A 19 -3.67 4.83 -10.77
N VAL A 20 -4.44 4.97 -9.68
CA VAL A 20 -4.46 6.19 -8.86
C VAL A 20 -3.10 6.45 -8.21
N LEU A 21 -2.47 5.44 -7.61
CA LEU A 21 -1.16 5.58 -6.96
C LEU A 21 -0.04 5.85 -7.95
N GLU A 22 0.00 5.13 -9.07
CA GLU A 22 1.00 5.33 -10.12
C GLU A 22 0.93 6.74 -10.69
N SER A 23 -0.28 7.24 -10.93
CA SER A 23 -0.49 8.62 -11.38
C SER A 23 -0.11 9.65 -10.33
N ALA A 24 -0.39 9.40 -9.04
CA ALA A 24 -0.09 10.34 -7.96
C ALA A 24 1.40 10.41 -7.63
N LEU A 25 2.09 9.26 -7.68
CA LEU A 25 3.49 9.12 -7.26
C LEU A 25 4.48 9.17 -8.43
N GLY A 26 3.99 9.16 -9.68
CA GLY A 26 4.83 9.18 -10.88
C GLY A 26 5.72 7.94 -11.00
N MET A 27 5.20 6.77 -10.61
CA MET A 27 5.92 5.50 -10.57
C MET A 27 5.11 4.38 -11.23
N GLN A 28 5.74 3.22 -11.45
CA GLN A 28 5.06 2.02 -11.94
C GLN A 28 5.23 0.89 -10.94
N LEU A 29 4.13 0.28 -10.52
CA LEU A 29 4.10 -0.89 -9.67
C LEU A 29 4.07 -2.15 -10.57
N ASP A 30 5.02 -3.04 -10.36
CA ASP A 30 5.10 -4.31 -11.07
C ASP A 30 4.09 -5.30 -10.50
N ALA A 31 3.32 -5.92 -11.39
CA ALA A 31 2.44 -7.03 -11.03
C ALA A 31 3.26 -8.23 -10.54
N ARG A 32 2.83 -8.79 -9.41
CA ARG A 32 3.37 -10.00 -8.80
C ARG A 32 2.21 -10.91 -8.43
N ASP A 33 2.47 -12.20 -8.42
CA ASP A 33 1.51 -13.20 -7.94
C ASP A 33 2.16 -13.96 -6.79
N SER A 34 1.48 -14.02 -5.65
CA SER A 34 1.88 -14.84 -4.52
C SER A 34 0.66 -15.37 -3.79
N TYR A 35 0.58 -16.70 -3.72
CA TYR A 35 -0.43 -17.38 -2.92
C TYR A 35 -0.39 -16.94 -1.44
N TYR A 36 0.79 -16.55 -0.92
CA TYR A 36 0.97 -16.09 0.45
C TYR A 36 0.55 -14.62 0.69
N GLN A 37 0.19 -13.86 -0.33
CA GLN A 37 -0.25 -12.45 -0.21
C GLN A 37 -1.72 -12.25 -0.61
N GLY A 38 -2.53 -13.30 -0.66
CA GLY A 38 -3.94 -13.18 -1.10
C GLY A 38 -4.11 -13.17 -2.62
N GLY A 39 -3.11 -13.62 -3.38
CA GLY A 39 -3.12 -13.67 -4.84
C GLY A 39 -2.26 -12.56 -5.48
N GLY A 40 -2.79 -11.92 -6.53
CA GLY A 40 -2.11 -10.85 -7.25
C GLY A 40 -1.94 -9.60 -6.39
N TYR A 41 -0.70 -9.09 -6.34
CA TYR A 41 -0.33 -7.85 -5.67
C TYR A 41 0.60 -7.04 -6.57
N PHE A 42 0.84 -5.78 -6.24
CA PHE A 42 1.78 -4.94 -6.97
C PHE A 42 2.91 -4.46 -6.08
N GLN A 43 4.09 -4.31 -6.65
CA GLN A 43 5.30 -3.94 -5.92
C GLN A 43 6.14 -2.94 -6.70
N TRP A 44 6.73 -1.98 -5.99
CA TRP A 44 7.82 -1.15 -6.50
C TRP A 44 9.03 -1.26 -5.56
N GLY A 45 10.24 -1.20 -6.11
CA GLY A 45 11.47 -1.27 -5.32
C GLY A 45 11.83 -2.68 -4.84
N LYS A 46 12.89 -2.76 -4.03
CA LYS A 46 13.43 -4.00 -3.47
C LYS A 46 13.26 -4.01 -1.96
N THR A 47 12.97 -5.17 -1.38
CA THR A 47 12.78 -5.32 0.07
C THR A 47 14.02 -5.03 0.92
N SER A 48 15.19 -4.82 0.30
CA SER A 48 16.42 -4.38 0.99
C SER A 48 16.46 -2.87 1.21
N ASP A 49 15.60 -2.11 0.54
CA ASP A 49 15.59 -0.66 0.47
C ASP A 49 14.13 -0.16 0.52
N GLU A 50 13.91 1.12 0.19
CA GLU A 50 12.56 1.65 0.01
C GLU A 50 11.78 0.78 -1.00
N HIS A 51 10.62 0.31 -0.57
CA HIS A 51 9.76 -0.49 -1.41
C HIS A 51 8.30 -0.29 -1.04
N PHE A 52 7.45 -0.44 -2.04
CA PHE A 52 6.02 -0.24 -1.90
C PHE A 52 5.27 -1.51 -2.26
N LEU A 53 4.22 -1.80 -1.50
CA LEU A 53 3.34 -2.94 -1.76
C LEU A 53 1.90 -2.47 -1.83
N LEU A 54 1.18 -2.91 -2.86
CA LEU A 54 -0.26 -2.72 -3.00
C LEU A 54 -0.91 -4.11 -3.04
N LYS A 55 -1.77 -4.40 -2.08
CA LYS A 55 -2.45 -5.70 -2.00
C LYS A 55 -3.86 -5.58 -1.46
N ARG A 56 -4.68 -6.60 -1.68
CA ARG A 56 -5.99 -6.70 -1.02
C ARG A 56 -5.81 -6.89 0.49
N ASN A 57 -6.73 -6.32 1.26
CA ASN A 57 -6.80 -6.52 2.71
C ASN A 57 -7.50 -7.85 3.03
N VAL A 58 -6.87 -8.95 2.63
CA VAL A 58 -7.39 -10.30 2.82
C VAL A 58 -6.23 -11.23 3.12
N ASP A 59 -6.36 -12.01 4.18
CA ASP A 59 -5.45 -13.09 4.50
C ASP A 59 -5.78 -14.29 3.58
N PRO A 60 -4.79 -14.84 2.86
CA PRO A 60 -5.02 -15.96 1.94
C PRO A 60 -5.39 -17.29 2.61
N ILE A 61 -5.16 -17.42 3.91
CA ILE A 61 -5.33 -18.68 4.66
C ILE A 61 -6.78 -18.80 5.13
N ASP A 62 -7.33 -17.76 5.72
CA ASP A 62 -8.67 -17.78 6.32
C ASP A 62 -9.68 -16.80 5.68
N GLY A 63 -9.24 -15.89 4.81
CA GLY A 63 -10.09 -14.91 4.15
C GLY A 63 -10.47 -13.71 5.03
N GLU A 64 -9.94 -13.63 6.25
CA GLU A 64 -10.16 -12.49 7.14
C GLU A 64 -9.32 -11.28 6.71
N PRO A 65 -9.62 -10.06 7.20
CA PRO A 65 -8.80 -8.90 6.90
C PRO A 65 -7.35 -9.06 7.37
N ALA A 66 -6.39 -8.92 6.45
CA ALA A 66 -4.96 -8.99 6.75
C ALA A 66 -4.51 -7.91 7.78
N GLU A 67 -5.19 -6.76 7.81
CA GLU A 67 -5.12 -5.78 8.89
C GLU A 67 -6.46 -5.74 9.65
N PRO A 68 -6.59 -6.50 10.75
CA PRO A 68 -7.85 -6.63 11.50
C PRO A 68 -8.35 -5.31 12.11
N SER A 69 -7.46 -4.34 12.34
CA SER A 69 -7.82 -3.00 12.82
C SER A 69 -8.52 -2.15 11.76
N PHE A 70 -8.41 -2.53 10.48
CA PHE A 70 -8.84 -1.74 9.33
C PHE A 70 -9.71 -2.51 8.32
N PRO A 71 -10.74 -3.28 8.77
CA PRO A 71 -11.48 -4.22 7.91
C PRO A 71 -12.35 -3.57 6.83
N LYS A 72 -12.57 -2.25 6.94
CA LYS A 72 -13.35 -1.44 6.00
C LYS A 72 -12.58 -1.11 4.72
N TYR A 73 -11.25 -1.13 4.77
CA TYR A 73 -10.40 -0.85 3.61
C TYR A 73 -10.10 -2.17 2.91
N LYS A 74 -10.46 -2.28 1.64
CA LYS A 74 -10.37 -3.52 0.86
C LYS A 74 -9.03 -3.67 0.16
N VAL A 75 -8.33 -2.55 -0.04
CA VAL A 75 -6.98 -2.51 -0.59
C VAL A 75 -6.08 -1.72 0.37
N LEU A 76 -4.85 -2.18 0.52
CA LEU A 76 -3.83 -1.59 1.37
C LEU A 76 -2.59 -1.26 0.57
N PHE A 77 -2.05 -0.07 0.80
CA PHE A 77 -0.78 0.39 0.26
C PHE A 77 0.22 0.59 1.40
N TYR A 78 1.33 -0.12 1.32
CA TYR A 78 2.41 -0.12 2.29
C TYR A 78 3.56 0.69 1.69
N ALA A 79 3.95 1.78 2.35
CA ALA A 79 5.16 2.51 2.02
C ALA A 79 6.26 2.18 3.04
N ASN A 80 7.15 1.26 2.67
CA ASN A 80 8.14 0.67 3.57
C ASN A 80 9.52 1.30 3.38
N ASP A 81 10.27 1.35 4.47
CA ASP A 81 11.67 1.78 4.52
C ASP A 81 11.94 3.13 3.84
N THR A 82 10.97 4.04 3.86
CA THR A 82 11.07 5.32 3.17
C THR A 82 11.66 6.40 4.06
N SER A 83 12.58 7.20 3.53
CA SER A 83 13.06 8.44 4.18
C SER A 83 12.27 9.67 3.77
N ARG A 84 11.27 9.50 2.90
CA ARG A 84 10.49 10.59 2.28
C ARG A 84 8.99 10.49 2.57
N SER A 85 8.63 9.90 3.71
CA SER A 85 7.24 9.71 4.16
C SER A 85 6.43 11.02 4.11
N GLU A 86 6.92 12.14 4.66
CA GLU A 86 6.19 13.42 4.62
C GLU A 86 5.86 13.87 3.17
N SER A 87 6.79 13.66 2.23
CA SER A 87 6.56 13.99 0.82
C SER A 87 5.54 13.03 0.19
N LEU A 88 5.62 11.74 0.50
CA LEU A 88 4.65 10.73 0.02
C LEU A 88 3.25 11.01 0.56
N GLN A 89 3.11 11.30 1.85
CA GLN A 89 1.84 11.64 2.49
C GLN A 89 1.18 12.82 1.78
N LYS A 90 1.94 13.89 1.51
CA LYS A 90 1.44 15.05 0.79
C LYS A 90 0.98 14.72 -0.63
N MET A 91 1.79 13.97 -1.39
CA MET A 91 1.40 13.57 -2.76
C MET A 91 0.16 12.68 -2.77
N ILE A 92 0.04 11.76 -1.81
CA ILE A 92 -1.11 10.86 -1.69
C ILE A 92 -2.38 11.64 -1.30
N ASP A 93 -2.28 12.54 -0.32
CA ASP A 93 -3.41 13.39 0.11
C ASP A 93 -3.91 14.30 -1.03
N GLU A 94 -2.98 14.88 -1.80
CA GLU A 94 -3.32 15.81 -2.89
C GLU A 94 -3.84 15.10 -4.16
N ALA A 95 -3.26 13.94 -4.52
CA ALA A 95 -3.46 13.34 -5.84
C ALA A 95 -4.05 11.91 -5.83
N ALA A 96 -3.86 11.13 -4.76
CA ALA A 96 -4.34 9.74 -4.69
C ALA A 96 -5.72 9.65 -4.02
N LYS A 97 -6.75 10.18 -4.70
CA LYS A 97 -8.12 10.24 -4.16
C LYS A 97 -8.62 8.87 -3.67
N GLY A 98 -9.12 8.84 -2.44
CA GLY A 98 -9.70 7.64 -1.83
C GLY A 98 -8.70 6.85 -0.98
N PHE A 99 -7.42 7.17 -1.02
CA PHE A 99 -6.45 6.68 -0.05
C PHE A 99 -6.49 7.51 1.24
N VAL A 100 -6.37 6.82 2.38
CA VAL A 100 -6.35 7.44 3.71
C VAL A 100 -5.16 6.86 4.47
N LEU A 101 -4.36 7.71 5.10
CA LEU A 101 -3.28 7.28 6.01
C LEU A 101 -3.89 6.62 7.26
N LEU A 102 -3.56 5.36 7.50
CA LEU A 102 -4.06 4.54 8.60
C LEU A 102 -3.03 4.38 9.73
N ARG A 103 -1.74 4.33 9.37
CA ARG A 103 -0.63 4.15 10.31
C ARG A 103 0.61 4.87 9.81
N HIS A 104 1.37 5.43 10.73
CA HIS A 104 2.68 6.05 10.52
C HIS A 104 3.60 5.61 11.66
N GLU A 105 4.73 4.97 11.34
CA GLU A 105 5.67 4.41 12.31
C GLU A 105 7.12 4.74 11.95
N ASP A 106 7.87 5.26 12.91
CA ASP A 106 9.31 5.42 12.82
C ASP A 106 10.04 4.10 13.12
N LEU A 107 10.82 3.59 12.16
CA LEU A 107 11.71 2.46 12.39
C LEU A 107 12.96 2.97 13.14
N LYS A 108 13.12 2.47 14.36
CA LYS A 108 14.23 2.78 15.28
C LYS A 108 15.46 1.92 15.02
#